data_AF-A0A3D3DNL0-F1
#
_entry.id   AF-A0A3D3DNL0-F1
#
_cell.length_a   1.000
_cell.length_b   1.000
_cell.length_c   1.000
_cell.angle_alpha   90.00
_cell.angle_beta   90.00
_cell.angle_gamma   90.00
#
_symmetry.space_group_name_H-M   'P 1'
#
loop_
_entity.id
_entity.type
_entity.pdbx_description
1 polymer ?
#
loop_
_entity_poly.entity_id
_entity_poly.type
_entity_poly.pdbx_seq_one_letter_code
_entity_poly.pdbx_strand_id
1 'polypeptide(L)' 'RNKSDEVIRALSETGGMIGFSLYPHHLHQGSECSLQSFCEMVARAADRFGIEHLGIGSDLCQDQPD' A
#
# COMPACT_ATOMS: atom_id res chain seq x y z
N ARG A 1 -7.98 -1.12 -3.62
CA ARG A 1 -8.72 -1.34 -2.35
C ARG A 1 -7.86 -2.16 -1.40
N ASN A 2 -7.94 -1.87 -0.10
CA ASN A 2 -7.10 -2.51 0.94
C ASN A 2 -7.40 -4.00 1.09
N LYS A 3 -6.41 -4.73 1.61
CA LYS A 3 -6.45 -6.19 1.80
C LYS A 3 -6.22 -6.52 3.28
N SER A 4 -6.81 -7.63 3.72
CA SER A 4 -6.59 -8.13 5.08
C SER A 4 -5.17 -8.67 5.24
N ASP A 5 -4.68 -8.67 6.46
CA ASP A 5 -3.35 -9.20 6.77
C ASP A 5 -3.19 -10.68 6.42
N GLU A 6 -4.28 -11.45 6.53
CA GLU A 6 -4.31 -12.86 6.15
C GLU A 6 -3.98 -13.04 4.66
N VAL A 7 -4.59 -12.22 3.80
CA VAL A 7 -4.35 -12.25 2.35
C VAL A 7 -2.93 -11.80 2.03
N ILE A 8 -2.45 -10.74 2.68
CA ILE A 8 -1.10 -10.23 2.43
C ILE A 8 -0.05 -11.24 2.89
N ARG A 9 -0.25 -11.89 4.04
CA ARG A 9 0.64 -12.93 4.54
C ARG A 9 0.69 -14.13 3.59
N ALA A 10 -0.46 -14.65 3.19
CA ALA A 10 -0.52 -15.77 2.24
C ALA A 10 0.16 -15.42 0.91
N LEU A 11 0.01 -14.17 0.45
CA LEU A 11 0.71 -13.67 -0.74
C LEU A 11 2.23 -13.68 -0.56
N SER A 12 2.74 -13.08 0.52
CA SER A 12 4.18 -13.04 0.81
C SER A 12 4.79 -14.44 0.99
N GLU A 13 4.10 -15.36 1.67
CA GLU A 13 4.55 -16.75 1.87
C GLU A 13 4.72 -17.53 0.56
N THR A 14 4.03 -17.12 -0.51
CA THR A 14 4.19 -17.71 -1.85
C THR A 14 5.25 -17.02 -2.71
N GLY A 15 5.98 -16.05 -2.17
CA GLY A 15 6.94 -15.23 -2.92
C GLY A 15 6.28 -14.10 -3.71
N GLY A 16 5.00 -13.81 -3.47
CA GLY A 16 4.28 -12.71 -4.11
C GLY A 16 4.68 -11.33 -3.59
N MET A 17 4.09 -10.29 -4.16
CA MET A 17 4.36 -8.89 -3.78
C MET A 17 3.08 -8.06 -3.71
N ILE A 18 3.04 -7.08 -2.80
CA ILE A 18 1.97 -6.08 -2.71
C ILE A 18 2.48 -4.68 -3.08
N GLY A 19 1.72 -4.01 -3.96
CA GLY A 19 1.97 -2.63 -4.37
C GLY A 19 1.12 -1.65 -3.55
N PHE A 20 1.74 -0.60 -3.01
CA PHE A 20 1.02 0.51 -2.37
C PHE A 20 0.48 1.47 -3.42
N SER A 21 -0.84 1.69 -3.36
CA SER A 21 -1.57 2.68 -4.14
C SER A 21 -1.52 4.04 -3.47
N LEU A 22 -1.44 5.10 -4.28
CA LEU A 22 -1.57 6.49 -3.84
C LEU A 22 -2.95 7.06 -4.14
N TYR A 23 -3.89 6.21 -4.57
CA TYR A 23 -5.25 6.63 -4.85
C TYR A 23 -5.95 7.02 -3.53
N PRO A 24 -6.51 8.24 -3.41
CA PRO A 24 -7.03 8.76 -2.14
C PRO A 24 -7.99 7.81 -1.43
N HIS A 25 -8.89 7.14 -2.14
CA HIS A 25 -9.86 6.23 -1.54
C HIS A 25 -9.26 4.97 -0.90
N HIS A 26 -7.97 4.71 -1.08
CA HIS A 26 -7.25 3.62 -0.41
C HIS A 26 -6.47 4.09 0.82
N LEU A 27 -6.17 5.38 0.92
CA LEU A 27 -5.31 5.96 1.94
C LEU A 27 -6.06 6.30 3.23
N HIS A 28 -5.36 6.21 4.36
CA HIS A 28 -5.88 6.74 5.62
C HIS A 28 -6.03 8.26 5.51
N GLN A 29 -7.19 8.78 5.92
CA GLN A 29 -7.58 10.19 5.74
C GLN A 29 -7.76 10.64 4.28
N GLY A 30 -7.84 9.72 3.32
CA GLY A 30 -8.16 10.07 1.94
C GLY A 30 -7.10 10.98 1.31
N SER A 31 -7.54 12.05 0.65
CA SER A 31 -6.66 13.06 0.06
C SER A 31 -5.82 13.84 1.08
N GLU A 32 -6.22 13.82 2.36
CA GLU A 32 -5.49 14.47 3.46
C GLU A 32 -4.40 13.57 4.05
N CYS A 33 -4.11 12.41 3.44
CA CYS A 33 -3.06 11.51 3.90
C CYS A 33 -1.70 12.22 3.87
N SER A 34 -1.09 12.38 5.05
CA SER A 34 0.26 12.95 5.13
C SER A 34 1.31 11.97 4.66
N LEU A 35 2.41 12.48 4.12
CA LEU A 35 3.59 11.68 3.74
C LEU A 35 4.09 10.84 4.93
N GLN A 36 4.10 11.42 6.13
CA GLN A 36 4.52 10.72 7.34
C GLN A 36 3.61 9.51 7.64
N SER A 37 2.29 9.69 7.59
CA SER A 37 1.33 8.60 7.84
C SER A 37 1.47 7.48 6.79
N PHE A 38 1.66 7.85 5.52
CA PHE A 38 1.92 6.89 4.45
C PHE A 38 3.22 6.11 4.70
N CYS A 39 4.33 6.79 5.00
CA CYS A 39 5.61 6.14 5.27
C CYS A 39 5.55 5.21 6.49
N GLU A 40 4.84 5.61 7.56
CA GLU A 40 4.64 4.76 8.73
C GLU A 40 3.81 3.51 8.43
N MET A 41 2.81 3.62 7.56
CA MET A 41 2.04 2.47 7.08
C MET A 41 2.94 1.50 6.30
N VAL A 42 3.77 2.02 5.39
CA VAL A 42 4.72 1.22 4.60
C VAL A 42 5.75 0.54 5.51
N ALA A 43 6.32 1.27 6.49
CA ALA A 43 7.26 0.70 7.45
C ALA A 43 6.64 -0.44 8.26
N ARG A 44 5.42 -0.25 8.77
CA ARG A 44 4.67 -1.31 9.48
C ARG A 44 4.40 -2.52 8.59
N ALA A 45 4.14 -2.32 7.30
CA ALA A 45 3.97 -3.43 6.37
C ALA A 45 5.29 -4.18 6.13
N ALA A 46 6.42 -3.46 6.03
CA ALA A 46 7.74 -4.06 5.86
C ALA A 46 8.12 -4.94 7.04
N ASP A 47 7.90 -4.44 8.27
CA ASP A 47 8.13 -5.19 9.51
C ASP A 47 7.30 -6.49 9.58
N ARG A 48 6.12 -6.50 8.96
CA ARG A 48 5.16 -7.62 9.06
C ARG A 48 5.28 -8.63 7.94
N PHE A 49 5.62 -8.18 6.75
CA PHE A 49 5.49 -8.97 5.52
C PHE A 49 6.78 -9.08 4.71
N GLY A 50 7.88 -8.45 5.15
CA GLY A 50 9.18 -8.45 4.47
C GLY A 50 9.26 -7.35 3.40
N ILE A 51 10.36 -6.60 3.38
CA ILE A 51 10.57 -5.47 2.45
C ILE A 51 10.67 -5.92 0.98
N GLU A 52 11.15 -7.15 0.75
CA GLU A 52 11.28 -7.82 -0.54
C GLU A 52 9.93 -8.12 -1.20
N HIS A 53 8.84 -8.11 -0.43
CA HIS A 53 7.49 -8.35 -0.89
C HIS A 53 6.71 -7.03 -1.13
N LEU A 54 7.36 -5.89 -1.00
CA LEU A 54 6.73 -4.57 -1.10
C LEU A 54 7.15 -3.82 -2.37
N GLY A 55 6.20 -3.11 -2.97
CA GLY A 55 6.46 -2.21 -4.09
C GLY A 55 5.51 -1.00 -4.10
N ILE A 56 5.73 -0.09 -5.05
CA ILE A 56 4.82 1.02 -5.33
C ILE A 56 4.02 0.70 -6.58
N GLY A 57 2.70 0.69 -6.45
CA GLY A 57 1.76 0.61 -7.56
C GLY A 57 0.90 1.85 -7.53
N SER A 58 1.46 2.97 -7.98
CA SER A 58 1.00 4.32 -7.59
C SER A 58 -0.46 4.62 -7.89
N ASP A 59 -1.03 3.97 -8.92
CA ASP A 59 -2.43 4.19 -9.32
C ASP A 59 -2.68 5.67 -9.65
N LEU A 60 -1.67 6.32 -10.25
CA LEU A 60 -1.72 7.72 -10.62
C LEU A 60 -2.62 7.92 -11.84
N CYS A 61 -3.68 8.68 -11.63
CA CYS A 61 -4.57 9.19 -12.67
C CYS A 61 -4.36 10.69 -12.87
N GLN A 62 -3.10 11.12 -13.04
CA GLN A 62 -2.79 12.53 -13.28
C GLN A 62 -3.51 13.04 -14.52
N ASP A 63 -4.04 14.26 -14.43
CA ASP A 63 -4.74 14.96 -15.51
C ASP A 63 -5.98 14.22 -16.05
N GLN A 64 -6.54 13.28 -15.29
CA GLN A 64 -7.80 12.62 -15.60
C GLN A 64 -8.94 13.20 -14.75
N PRO A 65 -10.16 13.30 -15.29
CA PRO A 65 -11.34 13.58 -14.47
C PRO A 65 -11.59 12.42 -13.50
N ASP A 66 -12.08 12.75 -12.30
CA ASP A 66 -12.59 11.76 -11.34
C ASP A 66 -13.77 10.94 -11.90
#